data_AF-X1EXJ7-F1
#
_entry.id   AF-X1EXJ7-F1
#
_cell.length_a   1.000
_cell.length_b   1.000
_cell.length_c   1.000
_cell.angle_alpha   90.00
_cell.angle_beta   90.00
_cell.angle_gamma   90.00
#
_symmetry.space_group_name_H-M   'P 1'
#
loop_
_entity.id
_entity.type
_entity.pdbx_description
1 polymer ?
#
loop_
_entity_poly.entity_id
_entity_poly.type
_entity_poly.pdbx_seq_one_letter_code
_entity_poly.pdbx_strand_id
1 'polypeptide(L)'
;DPQKPIQVDPKVYPIGEPTPESPIFVTTNFSLTYFIVSGEIENSGISAHLVVCDTEGQSVLTAWAAGKFVGEKIAKFIKDIKLEQQVKTRKLIIPGFVSQISGDLEENLPGWEVIVACQEASDIPSFVKNVKLT
;
A
#
# COMPACT_ATOMS: atom_id res chain seq x y z
N ASP A 1 0.17 4.77 -25.84
CA ASP A 1 -1.14 4.29 -26.29
C ASP A 1 -2.20 4.98 -25.43
N PRO A 2 -2.96 5.94 -25.99
CA PRO A 2 -3.94 6.75 -25.24
C PRO A 2 -5.12 5.96 -24.67
N GLN A 3 -5.24 4.66 -24.99
CA GLN A 3 -6.28 3.78 -24.43
C GLN A 3 -5.88 3.08 -23.12
N LYS A 4 -4.59 3.09 -22.75
CA LYS A 4 -4.13 2.47 -21.51
C LYS A 4 -4.25 3.46 -20.35
N PRO A 5 -4.77 3.04 -19.18
CA PRO A 5 -4.73 3.85 -17.97
C PRO A 5 -3.31 4.34 -17.72
N ILE A 6 -3.15 5.59 -17.30
CA ILE A 6 -1.84 6.10 -16.90
C ILE A 6 -1.42 5.35 -15.63
N GLN A 7 -0.22 4.78 -15.64
CA GLN A 7 0.30 3.95 -14.57
C GLN A 7 1.60 4.52 -14.04
N VAL A 8 1.87 4.26 -12.77
CA VAL A 8 3.19 4.44 -12.17
C VAL A 8 3.93 3.10 -12.18
N ASP A 9 5.27 3.13 -12.10
CA ASP A 9 6.05 1.88 -12.04
C ASP A 9 5.72 1.11 -10.75
N PRO A 10 5.49 -0.21 -10.80
CA PRO A 10 5.35 -1.02 -9.60
C PRO A 10 6.68 -1.10 -8.83
N LYS A 11 6.76 -0.43 -7.68
CA LYS A 11 7.93 -0.45 -6.78
C LYS A 11 7.57 0.13 -5.41
N VAL A 12 8.56 0.20 -4.52
CA VAL A 12 8.46 0.97 -3.28
C VAL A 12 8.83 2.42 -3.60
N TYR A 13 7.93 3.34 -3.25
CA TYR A 13 8.18 4.78 -3.33
C TYR A 13 8.41 5.34 -1.93
N PRO A 14 9.49 6.11 -1.70
CA PRO A 14 9.63 6.88 -0.48
C PRO A 14 8.69 8.09 -0.55
N ILE A 15 7.87 8.27 0.48
CA ILE A 15 7.11 9.51 0.71
C ILE A 15 7.78 10.25 1.86
N GLY A 16 8.24 11.48 1.61
CA GLY A 16 9.14 12.19 2.51
C GLY A 16 10.52 11.52 2.61
N GLU A 17 11.04 11.37 3.83
CA GLU A 17 12.34 10.78 4.13
C GLU A 17 12.18 9.55 5.05
N PRO A 18 11.62 8.43 4.56
CA PRO A 18 11.30 7.30 5.42
C PRO A 18 12.56 6.56 5.90
N THR A 19 12.54 6.13 7.16
CA THR A 19 13.58 5.28 7.76
C THR A 19 13.18 3.80 7.64
N PRO A 20 14.05 2.84 7.99
CA PRO A 20 13.67 1.42 8.05
C PRO A 20 12.50 1.12 9.01
N GLU A 21 12.24 2.00 9.98
CA GLU A 21 11.15 1.88 10.95
C GLU A 21 9.85 2.55 10.48
N SER A 22 9.87 3.35 9.41
CA SER A 22 8.70 4.05 8.89
C SER A 22 7.56 3.10 8.47
N PRO A 23 6.30 3.55 8.56
CA PRO A 23 5.14 2.75 8.16
C PRO A 23 5.15 2.40 6.67
N ILE A 24 4.50 1.29 6.33
CA ILE A 24 4.43 0.76 4.96
C ILE A 24 2.97 0.74 4.53
N PHE A 25 2.62 1.58 3.56
CA PHE A 25 1.31 1.60 2.92
C PHE A 25 1.35 0.79 1.62
N VAL A 26 0.24 0.15 1.28
CA VAL A 26 0.09 -0.60 0.03
C VAL A 26 -1.00 0.03 -0.82
N THR A 27 -0.72 0.22 -2.12
CA THR A 27 -1.70 0.73 -3.10
C THR A 27 -1.48 0.12 -4.49
N THR A 28 -2.32 0.51 -5.44
CA THR A 28 -2.28 0.10 -6.85
C THR A 28 -1.43 1.02 -7.71
N ASN A 29 -0.94 0.54 -8.86
CA ASN A 29 -0.21 1.35 -9.83
C ASN A 29 -1.06 2.25 -10.74
N PHE A 30 -2.37 2.37 -10.51
CA PHE A 30 -3.18 3.40 -11.17
C PHE A 30 -2.73 4.79 -10.72
N SER A 31 -2.33 5.65 -11.67
CA SER A 31 -1.65 6.92 -11.35
C SER A 31 -2.48 7.84 -10.44
N LEU A 32 -3.79 7.96 -10.68
CA LEU A 32 -4.66 8.79 -9.86
C LEU A 32 -4.72 8.27 -8.42
N THR A 33 -4.86 6.96 -8.23
CA THR A 33 -4.84 6.35 -6.89
C THR A 33 -3.48 6.58 -6.21
N TYR A 34 -2.38 6.39 -6.93
CA TYR A 34 -1.04 6.66 -6.40
C TYR A 34 -0.92 8.11 -5.91
N PHE A 35 -1.23 9.11 -6.75
CA PHE A 35 -1.03 10.52 -6.41
C PHE A 35 -1.91 10.98 -5.26
N ILE A 36 -3.15 10.48 -5.18
CA ILE A 36 -4.04 10.77 -4.06
C ILE A 36 -3.45 10.20 -2.76
N VAL A 37 -3.08 8.92 -2.75
CA VAL A 37 -2.55 8.28 -1.53
C VAL A 37 -1.22 8.89 -1.11
N SER A 38 -0.30 9.10 -2.05
CA SER A 38 1.00 9.71 -1.75
C SER A 38 0.85 11.13 -1.21
N GLY A 39 -0.04 11.92 -1.82
CA GLY A 39 -0.30 13.30 -1.41
C GLY A 39 -0.91 13.36 0.00
N GLU A 40 -1.83 12.46 0.34
CA GLU A 40 -2.43 12.45 1.68
C GLU A 40 -1.50 11.89 2.76
N ILE A 41 -0.59 10.97 2.42
CA ILE A 41 0.51 10.58 3.32
C ILE A 41 1.41 11.78 3.58
N GLU A 42 1.81 12.53 2.55
CA GLU A 42 2.63 13.73 2.69
C GLU A 42 1.92 14.82 3.54
N ASN A 43 0.64 15.08 3.24
CA ASN A 43 -0.20 16.03 3.99
C ASN A 43 -0.39 15.64 5.46
N SER A 44 -0.27 14.35 5.79
CA SER A 44 -0.34 13.88 7.18
C SER A 44 0.88 14.24 8.01
N GLY A 45 1.97 14.68 7.39
CA GLY A 45 3.21 15.09 8.05
C GLY A 45 4.10 13.94 8.49
N ILE A 46 3.88 12.71 7.99
CA ILE A 46 4.74 11.55 8.27
C ILE A 46 5.52 11.14 7.03
N SER A 47 6.67 10.49 7.23
CA SER A 47 7.38 9.79 6.17
C SER A 47 7.01 8.31 6.14
N ALA A 48 6.81 7.74 4.96
CA ALA A 48 6.37 6.35 4.79
C ALA A 48 6.93 5.70 3.53
N HIS A 49 6.93 4.36 3.53
CA HIS A 49 7.14 3.56 2.33
C HIS A 49 5.79 3.29 1.66
N LEU A 50 5.62 3.66 0.40
CA LEU A 50 4.42 3.35 -0.38
C LEU A 50 4.73 2.23 -1.38
N VAL A 51 4.27 1.02 -1.07
CA VAL A 51 4.36 -0.16 -1.94
C VAL A 51 3.27 -0.08 -2.99
N VAL A 52 3.68 0.11 -4.24
CA VAL A 52 2.79 0.21 -5.39
C VAL A 52 2.80 -1.11 -6.15
N CYS A 53 1.68 -1.83 -6.10
CA CYS A 53 1.52 -3.13 -6.75
C CYS A 53 1.07 -2.97 -8.21
N ASP A 54 1.57 -3.84 -9.09
CA ASP A 54 1.11 -3.87 -10.48
C ASP A 54 -0.33 -4.41 -10.56
N THR A 55 -1.26 -3.54 -10.94
CA THR A 55 -2.66 -3.89 -11.19
C THR A 55 -3.09 -3.56 -12.60
N GLU A 56 -2.12 -3.41 -13.52
CA GLU A 56 -2.35 -2.97 -14.89
C GLU A 56 -3.08 -1.61 -14.95
N GLY A 57 -2.80 -0.73 -13.99
CA GLY A 57 -3.37 0.61 -13.94
C GLY A 57 -4.83 0.65 -13.49
N GLN A 58 -5.30 -0.38 -12.81
CA GLN A 58 -6.65 -0.42 -12.23
C GLN A 58 -6.66 0.15 -10.81
N SER A 59 -7.72 0.90 -10.46
CA SER A 59 -7.96 1.39 -9.09
C SER A 59 -8.15 0.25 -8.09
N VAL A 60 -8.02 0.54 -6.78
CA VAL A 60 -8.09 -0.46 -5.69
C VAL A 60 -9.25 -1.45 -5.84
N LEU A 61 -10.48 -0.96 -5.89
CA LEU A 61 -11.68 -1.81 -5.95
C LEU A 61 -11.80 -2.55 -7.28
N THR A 62 -11.43 -1.92 -8.40
CA THR A 62 -11.45 -2.54 -9.72
C THR A 62 -10.44 -3.69 -9.79
N ALA A 63 -9.22 -3.45 -9.30
CA ALA A 63 -8.15 -4.43 -9.27
C ALA A 63 -8.46 -5.59 -8.31
N TRP A 64 -9.06 -5.29 -7.15
CA TRP A 64 -9.52 -6.32 -6.22
C TRP A 64 -10.60 -7.20 -6.86
N ALA A 65 -11.63 -6.60 -7.45
CA ALA A 65 -12.70 -7.33 -8.14
C ALA A 65 -12.18 -8.19 -9.32
N ALA A 66 -11.11 -7.73 -9.98
CA ALA A 66 -10.44 -8.47 -11.06
C ALA A 66 -9.42 -9.51 -10.56
N GLY A 67 -9.26 -9.72 -9.25
CA GLY A 67 -8.28 -10.66 -8.69
C GLY A 67 -6.82 -10.25 -8.91
N LYS A 68 -6.57 -8.95 -9.13
CA LYS A 68 -5.22 -8.38 -9.32
C LYS A 68 -4.66 -7.75 -8.06
N PHE A 69 -5.52 -7.32 -7.13
CA PHE A 69 -5.15 -6.75 -5.85
C PHE A 69 -5.70 -7.61 -4.70
N VAL A 70 -5.04 -8.75 -4.48
CA VAL A 70 -5.39 -9.79 -3.50
C VAL A 70 -4.16 -10.17 -2.67
N GLY A 71 -4.36 -10.83 -1.53
CA GLY A 71 -3.29 -11.06 -0.57
C GLY A 71 -2.12 -11.84 -1.14
N GLU A 72 -2.38 -12.95 -1.84
CA GLU A 72 -1.35 -13.73 -2.54
C GLU A 72 -0.44 -12.84 -3.45
N LYS A 73 -1.04 -11.97 -4.27
CA LYS A 73 -0.30 -11.15 -5.24
C LYS A 73 0.52 -10.05 -4.57
N ILE A 74 -0.06 -9.39 -3.58
CA ILE A 74 0.64 -8.36 -2.80
C ILE A 74 1.80 -9.00 -2.02
N ALA A 75 1.56 -10.13 -1.35
CA ALA A 75 2.58 -10.86 -0.61
C ALA A 75 3.72 -11.34 -1.52
N LYS A 76 3.38 -11.86 -2.71
CA LYS A 76 4.38 -12.22 -3.72
C LYS A 76 5.23 -11.01 -4.11
N PHE A 77 4.61 -9.87 -4.39
CA PHE A 77 5.35 -8.66 -4.75
C PHE A 77 6.30 -8.19 -3.62
N ILE A 78 5.83 -8.21 -2.37
CA ILE A 78 6.64 -7.86 -1.18
C ILE A 78 7.87 -8.77 -1.03
N LYS A 79 7.72 -10.07 -1.28
CA LYS A 79 8.82 -11.03 -1.26
C LYS A 79 9.79 -10.81 -2.43
N ASP A 80 9.27 -10.58 -3.63
CA ASP A 80 10.07 -10.37 -4.85
C ASP A 80 10.97 -9.13 -4.73
N ILE A 81 10.45 -8.04 -4.16
CA ILE A 81 11.24 -6.81 -3.90
C ILE A 81 12.10 -6.90 -2.65
N LYS A 82 12.05 -8.03 -1.92
CA LYS A 82 12.79 -8.28 -0.67
C LYS A 82 12.59 -7.17 0.37
N LEU A 83 11.36 -6.72 0.55
CA LEU A 83 11.03 -5.57 1.42
C LEU A 83 11.54 -5.77 2.86
N GLU A 84 11.48 -7.01 3.36
CA GLU A 84 11.98 -7.40 4.70
C GLU A 84 13.45 -7.07 4.97
N GLN A 85 14.25 -6.91 3.92
CA GLN A 85 15.68 -6.54 4.01
C GLN A 85 15.89 -5.02 4.02
N GLN A 86 14.86 -4.25 3.63
CA GLN A 86 14.90 -2.80 3.53
C GLN A 86 14.28 -2.12 4.76
N VAL A 87 13.33 -2.80 5.41
CA VAL A 87 12.55 -2.27 6.54
C VAL A 87 12.64 -3.18 7.76
N LYS A 88 12.56 -2.57 8.95
CA LYS A 88 12.52 -3.26 10.25
C LYS A 88 11.11 -3.45 10.78
N THR A 89 10.15 -2.63 10.36
CA THR A 89 8.74 -2.86 10.69
C THR A 89 8.24 -4.14 10.02
N ARG A 90 7.26 -4.78 10.65
CA ARG A 90 6.53 -5.93 10.10
C ARG A 90 5.04 -5.64 10.08
N LYS A 91 4.68 -4.39 9.74
CA LYS A 91 3.29 -3.94 9.64
C LYS A 91 3.02 -3.45 8.22
N LEU A 92 1.94 -3.93 7.61
CA LEU A 92 1.47 -3.49 6.29
C LEU A 92 0.12 -2.82 6.42
N ILE A 93 0.02 -1.61 5.90
CA ILE A 93 -1.21 -0.82 5.95
C ILE A 93 -1.91 -0.94 4.60
N ILE A 94 -3.10 -1.55 4.60
CA ILE A 94 -3.90 -1.79 3.39
C ILE A 94 -5.10 -0.84 3.31
N PRO A 95 -5.63 -0.54 2.10
CA PRO A 95 -6.81 0.30 1.96
C PRO A 95 -8.05 -0.31 2.63
N GLY A 96 -8.87 0.52 3.28
CA GLY A 96 -10.00 0.05 4.09
C GLY A 96 -11.06 -0.73 3.31
N PHE A 97 -11.29 -0.39 2.05
CA PHE A 97 -12.25 -1.07 1.17
C PHE A 97 -11.91 -2.53 0.85
N VAL A 98 -10.64 -2.94 1.06
CA VAL A 98 -10.18 -4.30 0.80
C VAL A 98 -9.76 -5.01 2.09
N SER A 99 -10.29 -4.60 3.25
CA SER A 99 -9.97 -5.19 4.56
C SER A 99 -10.04 -6.72 4.60
N GLN A 100 -10.94 -7.32 3.82
CA GLN A 100 -11.11 -8.76 3.68
C GLN A 100 -9.86 -9.53 3.20
N ILE A 101 -8.87 -8.85 2.59
CA ILE A 101 -7.63 -9.51 2.13
C ILE A 101 -6.60 -9.67 3.27
N SER A 102 -6.86 -9.14 4.47
CA SER A 102 -5.88 -9.12 5.56
C SER A 102 -5.46 -10.51 5.99
N GLY A 103 -6.40 -11.45 6.16
CA GLY A 103 -6.09 -12.82 6.56
C GLY A 103 -5.21 -13.54 5.55
N ASP A 104 -5.58 -13.48 4.25
CA ASP A 104 -4.80 -14.07 3.17
C ASP A 104 -3.40 -13.44 3.07
N LEU A 105 -3.26 -12.14 3.31
CA LEU A 105 -1.96 -11.46 3.39
C LEU A 105 -1.10 -12.00 4.54
N GLU A 106 -1.65 -12.10 5.74
CA GLU A 106 -0.93 -12.56 6.93
C GLU A 106 -0.53 -14.03 6.82
N GLU A 107 -1.37 -14.88 6.22
CA GLU A 107 -1.04 -16.27 5.90
C GLU A 107 0.14 -16.36 4.92
N ASN A 108 0.15 -15.50 3.90
CA ASN A 108 1.22 -15.47 2.90
C ASN A 108 2.48 -14.75 3.37
N LEU A 109 2.41 -13.92 4.42
CA LEU A 109 3.53 -13.19 5.02
C LEU A 109 3.64 -13.49 6.52
N PRO A 110 4.07 -14.71 6.91
CA PRO A 110 4.16 -15.06 8.32
C PRO A 110 5.05 -14.08 9.11
N GLY A 111 4.53 -13.59 10.24
CA GLY A 111 5.21 -12.63 11.10
C GLY A 111 4.98 -11.17 10.72
N TRP A 112 4.20 -10.89 9.68
CA TRP A 112 3.67 -9.56 9.39
C TRP A 112 2.28 -9.37 10.00
N GLU A 113 2.01 -8.16 10.49
CA GLU A 113 0.71 -7.68 10.96
C GLU A 113 0.09 -6.83 9.83
N VAL A 114 -1.17 -7.07 9.49
CA VAL A 114 -1.90 -6.23 8.53
C VAL A 114 -2.81 -5.25 9.27
N ILE A 115 -2.57 -3.95 9.06
CA ILE A 115 -3.40 -2.87 9.55
C ILE A 115 -4.35 -2.41 8.44
N VAL A 116 -5.64 -2.37 8.74
CA VAL A 116 -6.66 -1.82 7.82
C VAL A 116 -6.72 -0.31 8.01
N ALA A 117 -6.46 0.43 6.93
CA ALA A 117 -6.55 1.89 6.91
C ALA A 117 -7.99 2.41 6.78
N CYS A 118 -8.13 3.72 6.62
CA CYS A 118 -9.37 4.36 6.18
C CYS A 118 -9.82 3.87 4.79
N GLN A 119 -11.11 4.07 4.49
CA GLN A 119 -11.70 3.77 3.19
C GLN A 119 -11.33 4.85 2.16
N GLU A 120 -11.37 6.11 2.56
CA GLU A 120 -11.01 7.26 1.73
C GLU A 120 -9.63 7.78 2.09
N ALA A 121 -8.80 8.06 1.07
CA ALA A 121 -7.43 8.52 1.28
C ALA A 121 -7.36 9.87 2.00
N SER A 122 -8.37 10.74 1.84
CA SER A 122 -8.47 12.03 2.55
C SER A 122 -8.48 11.90 4.08
N ASP A 123 -8.80 10.70 4.59
CA ASP A 123 -8.83 10.43 6.02
C ASP A 123 -7.48 9.93 6.56
N ILE A 124 -6.47 9.72 5.71
CA ILE A 124 -5.12 9.29 6.12
C ILE A 124 -4.55 10.22 7.22
N PRO A 125 -4.60 11.56 7.09
CA PRO A 125 -4.11 12.46 8.14
C PRO A 125 -4.75 12.26 9.52
N SER A 126 -6.02 11.84 9.57
CA SER A 126 -6.71 11.51 10.82
C SER A 126 -6.33 10.11 11.30
N PHE A 127 -6.30 9.12 10.40
CA PHE A 127 -5.95 7.74 10.69
C PHE A 127 -4.58 7.61 11.36
N VAL A 128 -3.54 8.25 10.79
CA VAL A 128 -2.16 8.11 11.28
C VAL A 128 -1.94 8.74 12.67
N LYS A 129 -2.80 9.68 13.10
CA LYS A 129 -2.76 10.28 14.43
C LYS A 129 -3.37 9.39 15.51
N ASN A 130 -4.32 8.53 15.11
CA ASN A 130 -5.13 7.74 16.02
C ASN A 130 -4.71 6.27 16.11
N VAL A 131 -3.82 5.82 15.22
CA VAL A 131 -3.38 4.41 15.13
C VAL A 131 -1.87 4.33 15.29
N LYS A 132 -1.40 3.36 16.10
CA LYS A 132 0.02 3.09 16.26
C LYS A 132 0.55 2.27 15.09
N LEU A 133 1.22 2.94 14.15
CA LEU A 133 1.71 2.33 12.91
C LEU A 133 3.10 1.70 13.01
N THR A 134 3.85 1.97 14.08
CA THR A 134 5.22 1.51 14.32
C THR A 134 5.44 1.11 15.77
#